data_AF-A0A0K6GX28-F1
#
_entry.id   AF-A0A0K6GX28-F1
#
_cell.length_a   1.000
_cell.length_b   1.000
_cell.length_c   1.000
_cell.angle_alpha   90.00
_cell.angle_beta   90.00
_cell.angle_gamma   90.00
#
_symmetry.space_group_name_H-M   'P 1'
#
loop_
_entity.id
_entity.type
_entity.pdbx_description
1 polymer ?
#
loop_
_entity_poly.entity_id
_entity_poly.type
_entity_poly.pdbx_seq_one_letter_code
_entity_poly.pdbx_strand_id
1 'polypeptide(L)'
;MQFQLAYQPEEDRLMLRVDAEGHRRGFWLTRRLTSLLIPILRQRLESTIGPAVTDEARPWMMALKQVSTRERYAPTLEAPMPLAEAPILAVTVRHGHDEQGRHLLGFFDNHGRGEVYSLSDDLLHLLTQMIDDALPQTDWALEQAFPQHAMARWLEAEGTLQ
;
A
#
# COMPACT_ATOMS: atom_id res chain seq x y z
N MET A 1 -0.42 13.10 4.73
CA MET A 1 -0.02 12.40 3.50
C MET A 1 -1.25 11.69 2.95
N GLN A 2 -1.49 11.80 1.65
CA GLN A 2 -2.60 11.13 0.96
C GLN A 2 -2.03 10.28 -0.18
N PHE A 3 -2.70 9.16 -0.45
CA PHE A 3 -2.38 8.28 -1.56
C PHE A 3 -3.58 8.13 -2.50
N GLN A 4 -3.30 7.95 -3.78
CA GLN A 4 -4.26 7.47 -4.76
C GLN A 4 -3.59 6.41 -5.62
N LEU A 5 -4.29 5.32 -5.92
CA LEU A 5 -3.80 4.27 -6.79
C LEU A 5 -4.85 3.98 -7.87
N ALA A 6 -4.41 3.88 -9.12
CA ALA A 6 -5.28 3.52 -10.24
C ALA A 6 -4.55 2.58 -11.19
N TYR A 7 -5.25 1.55 -11.68
CA TYR A 7 -4.75 0.72 -12.78
C TYR A 7 -4.95 1.43 -14.12
N GLN A 8 -3.97 1.31 -15.01
CA GLN A 8 -4.00 1.83 -16.38
C GLN A 8 -3.81 0.65 -17.35
N PRO A 9 -4.92 0.12 -17.90
CA PRO A 9 -4.88 -1.07 -18.74
C PRO A 9 -4.01 -0.93 -20.00
N GLU A 10 -3.95 0.27 -20.60
CA GLU A 10 -3.24 0.52 -21.85
C GLU A 10 -1.73 0.33 -21.73
N GLU A 11 -1.17 0.62 -20.54
CA GLU A 11 0.26 0.48 -20.27
C GLU A 11 0.61 -0.74 -19.41
N ASP A 12 -0.40 -1.50 -18.96
CA ASP A 12 -0.26 -2.61 -18.02
C ASP A 12 0.51 -2.18 -16.74
N ARG A 13 0.07 -1.06 -16.12
CA ARG A 13 0.75 -0.42 -14.97
C ARG A 13 -0.24 0.15 -13.95
N LEU A 14 0.22 0.23 -12.70
CA LEU A 14 -0.44 1.00 -11.65
C LEU A 14 0.16 2.41 -11.56
N MET A 15 -0.68 3.43 -11.43
CA MET A 15 -0.28 4.81 -11.10
C MET A 15 -0.49 5.04 -9.61
N LEU A 16 0.61 5.14 -8.85
CA LEU A 16 0.61 5.61 -7.47
C LEU A 16 0.83 7.12 -7.46
N ARG A 17 -0.11 7.87 -6.91
CA ARG A 17 0.05 9.30 -6.61
C ARG A 17 0.18 9.49 -5.11
N VAL A 18 1.16 10.29 -4.72
CA VAL A 18 1.46 10.62 -3.32
C VAL A 18 1.38 12.13 -3.17
N ASP A 19 0.58 12.62 -2.22
CA ASP A 19 0.62 14.01 -1.74
C ASP A 19 1.20 14.03 -0.33
N ALA A 20 2.41 14.56 -0.23
CA ALA A 20 3.11 14.80 1.01
C ALA A 20 3.21 16.31 1.24
N GLU A 21 2.25 16.87 2.00
CA GLU A 21 2.25 18.28 2.38
C GLU A 21 2.21 19.24 1.17
N GLY A 22 1.44 18.88 0.14
CA GLY A 22 1.33 19.63 -1.11
C GLY A 22 2.39 19.27 -2.15
N HIS A 23 3.41 18.50 -1.76
CA HIS A 23 4.37 17.92 -2.70
C HIS A 23 3.79 16.68 -3.34
N ARG A 24 3.34 16.82 -4.59
CA ARG A 24 2.65 15.77 -5.34
C ARG A 24 3.58 15.06 -6.31
N ARG A 25 3.74 13.76 -6.13
CA ARG A 25 4.56 12.90 -6.98
C ARG A 25 3.77 11.70 -7.49
N GLY A 26 4.00 11.34 -8.75
CA GLY A 26 3.45 10.14 -9.37
C GLY A 26 4.52 9.09 -9.61
N PHE A 27 4.16 7.81 -9.45
CA PHE A 27 5.00 6.66 -9.75
C PHE A 27 4.22 5.65 -10.57
N TRP A 28 4.79 5.25 -11.70
CA TRP A 28 4.34 4.07 -12.42
C TRP A 28 4.94 2.82 -11.78
N LEU A 29 4.08 1.90 -11.35
CA LEU A 29 4.46 0.59 -10.83
C LEU A 29 4.11 -0.47 -11.89
N THR A 30 5.13 -1.11 -12.42
CA THR A 30 4.97 -2.23 -13.36
C THR A 30 4.56 -3.50 -12.63
N ARG A 31 4.04 -4.50 -13.35
CA ARG A 31 3.82 -5.85 -12.82
C ARG A 31 5.01 -6.39 -12.03
N ARG A 32 6.22 -6.26 -12.59
CA ARG A 32 7.46 -6.72 -11.95
C ARG A 32 7.79 -5.96 -10.68
N LEU A 33 7.64 -4.64 -10.68
CA LEU A 33 7.90 -3.86 -9.46
C LEU A 33 6.88 -4.21 -8.38
N THR A 34 5.60 -4.32 -8.74
CA THR A 34 4.53 -4.66 -7.80
C THR A 34 4.74 -6.04 -7.19
N SER A 35 5.15 -7.04 -7.99
CA SER A 35 5.45 -8.38 -7.46
C SER A 35 6.64 -8.39 -6.48
N LEU A 36 7.61 -7.50 -6.65
CA LEU A 36 8.70 -7.29 -5.69
C LEU A 36 8.27 -6.52 -4.45
N LEU A 37 7.32 -5.58 -4.60
CA LEU A 37 6.81 -4.75 -3.52
C LEU A 37 5.93 -5.54 -2.54
N ILE A 38 5.10 -6.45 -3.03
CA ILE A 38 4.16 -7.25 -2.22
C ILE A 38 4.84 -7.93 -1.01
N PRO A 39 5.91 -8.74 -1.17
CA PRO A 39 6.55 -9.38 -0.03
C PRO A 39 7.18 -8.38 0.96
N ILE A 40 7.68 -7.24 0.47
CA ILE A 40 8.20 -6.16 1.33
C ILE A 40 7.08 -5.58 2.19
N LEU A 41 5.92 -5.27 1.59
CA LEU A 41 4.78 -4.73 2.32
C LEU A 41 4.24 -5.74 3.34
N ARG A 42 4.16 -7.03 2.96
CA ARG A 42 3.71 -8.09 3.87
C ARG A 42 4.60 -8.18 5.11
N GLN A 43 5.92 -8.28 4.91
CA GLN A 43 6.89 -8.33 6.01
C GLN A 43 6.76 -7.11 6.94
N ARG A 44 6.53 -5.93 6.38
CA ARG A 44 6.35 -4.70 7.17
C ARG A 44 5.06 -4.69 7.95
N LEU A 45 3.95 -5.10 7.34
CA LEU A 45 2.67 -5.19 8.04
C LEU A 45 2.77 -6.15 9.23
N GLU A 46 3.43 -7.29 9.07
CA GLU A 46 3.66 -8.24 10.15
C GLU A 46 4.45 -7.62 11.32
N SER A 47 5.41 -6.74 11.01
CA SER A 47 6.21 -6.04 12.02
C SER A 47 5.44 -4.99 12.83
N THR A 48 4.25 -4.58 12.37
CA THR A 48 3.36 -3.65 13.12
C THR A 48 2.66 -4.34 14.29
N ILE A 49 2.67 -5.68 14.33
CA ILE A 49 2.05 -6.46 15.39
C ILE A 49 3.12 -6.76 16.44
N GLY A 50 2.85 -6.34 17.67
CA GLY A 50 3.79 -6.49 18.79
C GLY A 50 4.20 -7.95 19.03
N PRO A 51 5.39 -8.18 19.60
CA PRO A 51 5.96 -9.52 19.79
C PRO A 51 5.18 -10.41 20.76
N ALA A 52 4.25 -9.84 21.54
CA ALA A 52 3.42 -10.57 22.50
C ALA A 52 2.19 -11.25 21.87
N VAL A 53 1.88 -10.98 20.60
CA VAL A 53 0.75 -11.61 19.90
C VAL A 53 1.17 -12.98 19.39
N THR A 54 0.37 -14.00 19.68
CA THR A 54 0.60 -15.37 19.21
C THR A 54 0.50 -15.46 17.69
N ASP A 55 1.17 -16.45 17.09
CA ASP A 55 1.12 -16.65 15.63
C ASP A 55 -0.30 -16.93 15.12
N GLU A 56 -1.13 -17.59 15.94
CA GLU A 56 -2.53 -17.85 15.63
C GLU A 56 -3.39 -16.58 15.63
N ALA A 57 -3.13 -15.64 16.55
CA ALA A 57 -3.89 -14.39 16.65
C ALA A 57 -3.39 -13.29 15.70
N ARG A 58 -2.20 -13.45 15.12
CA ARG A 58 -1.55 -12.43 14.27
C ARG A 58 -2.39 -12.08 13.02
N PRO A 59 -2.90 -13.05 12.21
CA PRO A 59 -3.73 -12.72 11.05
C PRO A 59 -5.00 -11.96 11.43
N TRP A 60 -5.63 -12.32 12.56
CA TRP A 60 -6.81 -11.64 13.09
C TRP A 60 -6.52 -10.21 13.50
N MET A 61 -5.43 -9.98 14.23
CA MET A 61 -5.03 -8.63 14.64
C MET A 61 -4.71 -7.74 13.43
N MET A 62 -4.04 -8.28 12.41
CA MET A 62 -3.76 -7.55 11.17
C MET A 62 -5.05 -7.21 10.42
N ALA A 63 -6.00 -8.14 10.36
CA ALA A 63 -7.31 -7.92 9.74
C ALA A 63 -8.11 -6.85 10.50
N LEU A 64 -8.13 -6.88 11.84
CA LEU A 64 -8.78 -5.85 12.66
C LEU A 64 -8.18 -4.46 12.45
N LYS A 65 -6.85 -4.34 12.44
CA LYS A 65 -6.17 -3.08 12.11
C LYS A 65 -6.58 -2.58 10.72
N GLN A 66 -6.70 -3.49 9.76
CA GLN A 66 -7.13 -3.15 8.40
C GLN A 66 -8.53 -2.54 8.36
N VAL A 67 -9.50 -3.20 9.01
CA VAL A 67 -10.89 -2.69 9.11
C VAL A 67 -10.89 -1.28 9.71
N SER A 68 -10.22 -1.10 10.85
CA SER A 68 -10.15 0.22 11.51
C SER A 68 -9.48 1.31 10.67
N THR A 69 -8.45 0.95 9.89
CA THR A 69 -7.78 1.89 8.97
C THR A 69 -8.73 2.27 7.84
N ARG A 70 -9.46 1.30 7.29
CA ARG A 70 -10.40 1.54 6.19
C ARG A 70 -11.55 2.46 6.58
N GLU A 71 -12.11 2.29 7.77
CA GLU A 71 -13.14 3.21 8.30
C GLU A 71 -12.62 4.64 8.42
N ARG A 72 -11.37 4.81 8.85
CA ARG A 72 -10.74 6.13 9.00
C ARG A 72 -10.39 6.77 7.66
N TYR A 73 -10.00 5.97 6.68
CA TYR A 73 -9.52 6.41 5.36
C TYR A 73 -10.41 5.91 4.23
N ALA A 74 -11.74 5.94 4.43
CA ALA A 74 -12.70 5.48 3.44
C ALA A 74 -12.38 6.13 2.08
N PRO A 75 -12.24 5.34 1.00
CA PRO A 75 -11.87 5.89 -0.30
C PRO A 75 -12.94 6.86 -0.77
N THR A 76 -12.64 8.15 -0.78
CA THR A 76 -13.44 9.14 -1.48
C THR A 76 -13.22 8.97 -2.98
N LEU A 77 -14.31 8.98 -3.76
CA LEU A 77 -14.28 9.09 -5.23
C LEU A 77 -13.83 10.51 -5.61
N GLU A 78 -12.58 10.83 -5.31
CA GLU A 78 -11.95 12.08 -5.67
C GLU A 78 -11.37 12.00 -7.08
N ALA A 79 -11.40 13.13 -7.78
CA ALA A 79 -10.68 13.27 -9.04
C ALA A 79 -9.18 12.99 -8.80
N PRO A 80 -8.46 12.43 -9.80
CA PRO A 80 -7.03 12.21 -9.68
C PRO A 80 -6.31 13.51 -9.32
N MET A 81 -5.47 13.48 -8.29
CA MET A 81 -4.68 14.63 -7.91
C MET A 81 -3.76 15.05 -9.06
N PRO A 82 -3.74 16.34 -9.46
CA PRO A 82 -2.88 16.79 -10.53
C PRO A 82 -1.42 16.74 -10.08
N LEU A 83 -0.57 16.20 -10.93
CA LEU A 83 0.87 16.11 -10.71
C LEU A 83 1.56 17.31 -11.33
N ALA A 84 2.52 17.90 -10.61
CA ALA A 84 3.30 19.03 -11.09
C ALA A 84 4.35 18.62 -12.14
N GLU A 85 4.84 17.38 -12.06
CA GLU A 85 5.83 16.83 -12.98
C GLU A 85 5.36 15.47 -13.52
N ALA A 86 6.03 15.00 -14.57
CA ALA A 86 5.78 13.68 -15.12
C ALA A 86 6.02 12.57 -14.06
N PRO A 87 5.16 11.53 -14.02
CA PRO A 87 5.37 10.41 -13.12
C PRO A 87 6.68 9.67 -13.38
N ILE A 88 7.30 9.17 -12.31
CA ILE A 88 8.54 8.39 -12.37
C ILE A 88 8.20 6.94 -12.66
N LEU A 89 8.84 6.33 -13.67
CA LEU A 89 8.79 4.88 -13.84
C LEU A 89 9.66 4.22 -12.78
N ALA A 90 9.03 3.72 -11.72
CA ALA A 90 9.74 3.06 -10.65
C ALA A 90 10.19 1.66 -11.09
N VAL A 91 11.48 1.38 -10.88
CA VAL A 91 12.09 0.07 -11.14
C VAL A 91 12.84 -0.46 -9.91
N THR A 92 13.03 0.39 -8.90
CA THR A 92 13.66 0.04 -7.62
C THR A 92 12.76 0.45 -6.46
N VAL A 93 12.56 -0.48 -5.51
CA VAL A 93 11.99 -0.19 -4.19
C VAL A 93 13.11 -0.20 -3.17
N ARG A 94 13.22 0.88 -2.37
CA ARG A 94 14.07 0.91 -1.17
C ARG A 94 13.19 0.90 0.05
N HIS A 95 13.61 0.21 1.10
CA HIS A 95 12.82 0.12 2.32
C HIS A 95 13.74 0.08 3.55
N GLY A 96 13.33 0.73 4.64
CA GLY A 96 14.04 0.68 5.93
C GLY A 96 13.15 1.10 7.11
N HIS A 97 13.76 1.50 8.22
CA HIS A 97 13.07 2.24 9.28
C HIS A 97 13.80 3.56 9.48
N ASP A 98 13.06 4.60 9.88
CA ASP A 98 13.69 5.84 10.32
C ASP A 98 14.14 5.74 11.80
N GLU A 99 14.77 6.80 12.30
CA GLU A 99 15.25 6.88 13.69
C GLU A 99 14.12 6.74 14.73
N GLN A 100 12.87 6.96 14.32
CA GLN A 100 11.67 6.88 15.14
C GLN A 100 10.95 5.53 14.99
N GLY A 101 11.53 4.59 14.21
CA GLY A 101 10.97 3.28 13.94
C GLY A 101 9.88 3.25 12.86
N ARG A 102 9.55 4.39 12.23
CA ARG A 102 8.54 4.47 11.16
C ARG A 102 9.03 3.77 9.90
N HIS A 103 8.10 3.31 9.06
CA HIS A 103 8.42 2.56 7.85
C HIS A 103 8.94 3.49 6.76
N LEU A 104 10.17 3.31 6.32
CA LEU A 104 10.67 3.98 5.13
C LEU A 104 10.37 3.14 3.90
N LEU A 105 9.74 3.75 2.89
CA LEU A 105 9.47 3.16 1.59
C LEU A 105 9.79 4.18 0.50
N GLY A 106 10.63 3.82 -0.47
CA GLY A 106 11.00 4.71 -1.56
C GLY A 106 10.96 4.03 -2.92
N PHE A 107 10.65 4.82 -3.93
CA PHE A 107 10.44 4.39 -5.31
C PHE A 107 11.37 5.17 -6.23
N PHE A 108 12.17 4.47 -7.02
CA PHE A 108 13.21 5.08 -7.84
C PHE A 108 13.24 4.52 -9.26
N ASP A 109 13.61 5.37 -10.23
CA ASP A 109 13.93 4.96 -11.60
C ASP A 109 15.32 4.28 -11.69
N ASN A 110 15.69 3.88 -12.90
CA ASN A 110 16.97 3.24 -13.21
C ASN A 110 18.19 4.16 -13.07
N HIS A 111 17.96 5.47 -12.92
CA HIS A 111 19.01 6.48 -12.69
C HIS A 111 19.09 6.91 -11.22
N GLY A 112 18.29 6.29 -10.33
CA GLY A 112 18.26 6.61 -8.92
C GLY A 112 17.48 7.89 -8.59
N ARG A 113 16.68 8.43 -9.52
CA ARG A 113 15.76 9.53 -9.26
C ARG A 113 14.46 8.97 -8.68
N GLY A 114 14.00 9.55 -7.58
CA GLY A 114 12.87 9.02 -6.83
C GLY A 114 12.72 9.72 -5.48
N GLU A 115 11.79 9.24 -4.67
CA GLU A 115 11.52 9.79 -3.33
C GLU A 115 11.38 8.66 -2.31
N VAL A 116 11.68 8.99 -1.04
CA VAL A 116 11.45 8.13 0.11
C VAL A 116 10.38 8.76 0.96
N TYR A 117 9.40 7.96 1.35
CA TYR A 117 8.32 8.35 2.24
C TYR A 117 8.47 7.63 3.58
N SER A 118 8.21 8.36 4.66
CA SER A 118 8.07 7.81 6.00
C SER A 118 6.59 7.56 6.27
N LEU A 119 6.23 6.29 6.46
CA LEU A 119 4.87 5.83 6.65
C LEU A 119 4.64 5.44 8.11
N SER A 120 3.53 5.91 8.68
CA SER A 120 2.96 5.31 9.88
C SER A 120 2.41 3.91 9.57
N ASP A 121 2.11 3.13 10.60
CA ASP A 121 1.43 1.83 10.45
C ASP A 121 0.13 1.98 9.65
N ASP A 122 -0.68 3.00 9.97
CA ASP A 122 -1.94 3.27 9.26
C ASP A 122 -1.72 3.57 7.76
N LEU A 123 -0.71 4.37 7.43
CA LEU A 123 -0.39 4.68 6.02
C LEU A 123 0.15 3.45 5.28
N LEU A 124 0.88 2.57 5.96
CA LEU A 124 1.33 1.31 5.40
C LEU A 124 0.14 0.37 5.13
N HIS A 125 -0.79 0.24 6.08
CA HIS A 125 -2.05 -0.51 5.91
C HIS A 125 -2.88 0.04 4.75
N LEU A 126 -3.02 1.37 4.66
CA LEU A 126 -3.73 2.04 3.57
C LEU A 126 -3.08 1.76 2.20
N LEU A 127 -1.76 1.92 2.07
CA LEU A 127 -1.02 1.63 0.84
C LEU A 127 -1.23 0.18 0.40
N THR A 128 -1.11 -0.75 1.34
CA THR A 128 -1.27 -2.17 1.08
C THR A 128 -2.68 -2.48 0.62
N GLN A 129 -3.69 -1.86 1.23
CA GLN A 129 -5.09 -2.01 0.82
C GLN A 129 -5.32 -1.55 -0.60
N MET A 130 -4.86 -0.35 -0.96
CA MET A 130 -5.06 0.18 -2.31
C MET A 130 -4.44 -0.74 -3.36
N ILE A 131 -3.25 -1.32 -3.06
CA ILE A 131 -2.64 -2.31 -3.94
C ILE A 131 -3.53 -3.54 -4.05
N ASP A 132 -3.98 -4.12 -2.93
CA ASP A 132 -4.87 -5.28 -2.93
C ASP A 132 -6.19 -5.03 -3.68
N ASP A 133 -6.78 -3.85 -3.54
CA ASP A 133 -8.01 -3.42 -4.23
C ASP A 133 -7.78 -3.21 -5.74
N ALA A 134 -6.56 -2.84 -6.14
CA ALA A 134 -6.20 -2.64 -7.54
C ALA A 134 -5.81 -3.94 -8.27
N LEU A 135 -5.26 -4.94 -7.56
CA LEU A 135 -4.79 -6.18 -8.17
C LEU A 135 -5.88 -6.96 -8.96
N PRO A 136 -7.14 -7.08 -8.48
CA PRO A 136 -8.21 -7.73 -9.24
C PRO A 136 -8.57 -7.05 -10.56
N GLN A 137 -8.16 -5.79 -10.76
CA GLN A 137 -8.37 -5.06 -12.02
C GLN A 137 -7.31 -5.41 -13.06
N THR A 138 -6.27 -6.16 -12.67
CA THR A 138 -5.13 -6.55 -13.51
C THR A 138 -5.19 -8.03 -13.89
N ASP A 139 -4.56 -8.41 -15.00
CA ASP A 139 -4.37 -9.81 -15.39
C ASP A 139 -3.07 -10.41 -14.81
N TRP A 140 -2.52 -9.82 -13.75
CA TRP A 140 -1.18 -10.18 -13.26
C TRP A 140 -1.11 -11.51 -12.51
N ALA A 141 -2.25 -12.09 -12.16
CA ALA A 141 -2.38 -13.31 -11.37
C ALA A 141 -1.60 -13.23 -10.03
N LEU A 142 -1.64 -12.06 -9.38
CA LEU A 142 -1.05 -11.81 -8.05
C LEU A 142 -2.10 -11.93 -6.93
N GLU A 143 -3.10 -12.79 -7.12
CA GLU A 143 -4.21 -12.97 -6.19
C GLU A 143 -3.71 -13.38 -4.79
N GLN A 144 -4.44 -12.95 -3.75
CA GLN A 144 -4.11 -13.22 -2.34
C GLN A 144 -2.75 -12.66 -1.89
N ALA A 145 -2.33 -11.53 -2.48
CA ALA A 145 -1.14 -10.79 -2.08
C ALA A 145 -1.14 -10.46 -0.57
N PHE A 146 -2.32 -10.22 0.01
CA PHE A 146 -2.49 -9.86 1.42
C PHE A 146 -3.63 -10.67 2.06
N PRO A 147 -3.36 -11.89 2.56
CA PRO A 147 -4.39 -12.78 3.13
C PRO A 147 -5.21 -12.13 4.25
N GLN A 148 -4.59 -11.28 5.06
CA GLN A 148 -5.25 -10.51 6.11
C GLN A 148 -6.35 -9.57 5.58
N HIS A 149 -6.32 -9.15 4.32
CA HIS A 149 -7.38 -8.33 3.73
C HIS A 149 -8.59 -9.16 3.32
N ALA A 150 -8.40 -10.40 2.89
CA ALA A 150 -9.52 -11.32 2.67
C ALA A 150 -10.26 -11.59 3.99
N MET A 151 -9.51 -11.77 5.08
CA MET A 151 -10.07 -11.87 6.44
C MET A 151 -10.78 -10.58 6.86
N ALA A 152 -10.20 -9.41 6.61
CA ALA A 152 -10.83 -8.12 6.93
C ALA A 152 -12.18 -7.96 6.22
N ARG A 153 -12.26 -8.31 4.94
CA ARG A 153 -13.52 -8.29 4.18
C ARG A 153 -14.57 -9.26 4.73
N TRP A 154 -14.13 -10.43 5.23
CA TRP A 154 -15.03 -11.38 5.89
C TRP A 154 -15.55 -10.82 7.23
N LEU A 155 -14.69 -10.22 8.05
CA LEU A 155 -15.07 -9.55 9.31
C LEU A 155 -16.10 -8.42 9.08
N GLU A 156 -15.88 -7.60 8.05
CA GLU A 156 -16.80 -6.52 7.67
C GLU A 156 -18.16 -7.07 7.22
N ALA A 157 -18.18 -8.18 6.45
CA ALA A 157 -19.41 -8.78 5.94
C ALA A 157 -20.25 -9.48 7.03
N GLU A 158 -19.61 -10.03 8.07
CA GLU A 158 -20.31 -10.70 9.17
C GLU A 158 -20.87 -9.74 10.24
N GLY A 159 -20.65 -8.43 10.12
CA GLY A 159 -21.22 -7.43 11.03
C GLY A 159 -20.75 -7.59 12.48
N THR A 160 -19.57 -8.17 12.71
CA THR A 160 -19.05 -8.48 14.06
C THR A 160 -18.57 -7.24 14.84
N LEU A 161 -18.82 -6.04 14.31
CA LEU A 161 -18.65 -4.77 15.00
C LEU A 161 -19.99 -4.01 14.93
N GLN A 162 -20.87 -4.27 15.91
CA GLN A 162 -21.91 -3.34 16.36
C GLN A 162 -21.56 -2.80 17.73
#